data_AF-A0A958LKX2-F1
#
_entry.id   AF-A0A958LKX2-F1
#
_cell.length_a   1.000
_cell.length_b   1.000
_cell.length_c   1.000
_cell.angle_alpha   90.00
_cell.angle_beta   90.00
_cell.angle_gamma   90.00
#
_symmetry.space_group_name_H-M   'P 1'
#
loop_
_entity.id
_entity.type
_entity.pdbx_description
1 polymer ?
#
loop_
_entity_poly.entity_id
_entity_poly.type
_entity_poly.pdbx_seq_one_letter_code
_entity_poly.pdbx_strand_id
1 'polypeptide(L)'
;MATAVGVSARAGDIHNFRRHVVIALSDASRLVIKPRSAFWEWLFFGQNSPIRSALGDSFLAGKNGVFGLQVISCKPHLSQVVYLERQVPSTPKNPNLVQEFLYQYGGLLAYAYVFGIEDLHIENLVQRGNRLQVVDVEVVFGNLCLPNQTHLFPLGNLTWSQTGLGHLKVNSVFSEPINLESLLSGYLHASIQISEKSEKILSGLEPYRGELT
;
A
#
# COMPACT_ATOMS: atom_id res chain seq x y z
N MET A 1 -18.35 4.66 -19.09
CA MET A 1 -17.08 5.24 -19.56
C MET A 1 -16.97 6.62 -18.95
N ALA A 2 -15.96 6.88 -18.12
CA ALA A 2 -15.74 8.21 -17.55
C ALA A 2 -15.07 9.11 -18.60
N THR A 3 -15.68 10.25 -18.91
CA THR A 3 -15.12 11.30 -19.75
C THR A 3 -13.92 11.91 -19.03
N ALA A 4 -12.70 11.73 -19.55
CA ALA A 4 -11.50 12.32 -18.97
C ALA A 4 -11.51 13.84 -19.16
N VAL A 5 -11.55 14.59 -18.06
CA VAL A 5 -11.45 16.06 -18.05
C VAL A 5 -10.19 16.45 -17.30
N GLY A 6 -9.15 16.84 -18.05
CA GLY A 6 -8.15 17.78 -17.58
C GLY A 6 -6.88 17.23 -16.90
N VAL A 7 -5.75 17.78 -17.37
CA VAL A 7 -4.37 17.71 -16.86
C VAL A 7 -3.72 16.34 -16.81
N SER A 8 -2.91 16.06 -17.84
CA SER A 8 -1.84 15.05 -17.85
C SER A 8 -0.59 15.66 -17.22
N ALA A 9 -0.39 15.48 -15.92
CA ALA A 9 0.89 15.81 -15.29
C ALA A 9 1.86 14.63 -15.48
N ARG A 10 3.09 14.89 -15.94
CA ARG A 10 4.19 13.93 -15.82
C ARG A 10 4.59 13.87 -14.36
N ALA A 11 4.62 12.68 -13.78
CA ALA A 11 5.04 12.47 -12.41
C ALA A 11 6.02 11.30 -12.33
N GLY A 12 6.87 11.33 -11.31
CA GLY A 12 7.86 10.29 -11.05
C GLY A 12 9.07 10.32 -11.99
N ASP A 13 9.95 9.37 -11.74
CA ASP A 13 11.22 9.22 -12.41
C ASP A 13 11.08 8.67 -13.84
N ILE A 14 12.12 8.92 -14.64
CA ILE A 14 12.18 8.51 -16.04
C ILE A 14 12.69 7.08 -16.09
N HIS A 15 11.83 6.13 -16.45
CA HIS A 15 12.20 4.71 -16.60
C HIS A 15 11.88 4.21 -18.01
N ASN A 16 12.45 3.06 -18.38
CA ASN A 16 12.09 2.29 -19.58
C ASN A 16 11.97 3.13 -20.88
N PHE A 17 13.11 3.48 -21.47
CA PHE A 17 13.16 4.22 -22.75
C PHE A 17 12.50 5.60 -22.71
N ARG A 18 12.74 6.36 -21.63
CA ARG A 18 12.21 7.73 -21.44
C ARG A 18 10.68 7.81 -21.32
N ARG A 19 10.04 6.74 -20.86
CA ARG A 19 8.60 6.78 -20.55
C ARG A 19 8.40 7.32 -19.13
N HIS A 20 7.23 7.89 -18.89
CA HIS A 20 6.89 8.53 -17.62
C HIS A 20 5.55 8.01 -17.12
N VAL A 21 5.35 8.08 -15.81
CA VAL A 21 4.01 7.92 -15.23
C VAL A 21 3.17 9.13 -15.61
N VAL A 22 1.98 8.86 -16.15
CA VAL A 22 1.01 9.90 -16.54
C VAL A 22 -0.12 9.89 -15.53
N ILE A 23 -0.39 11.04 -14.93
CA ILE A 23 -1.57 11.24 -14.08
C ILE A 23 -2.64 11.93 -14.91
N ALA A 24 -3.77 11.28 -15.11
CA ALA A 24 -4.97 11.89 -15.68
C ALA A 24 -6.00 12.11 -14.56
N LEU A 25 -6.52 13.32 -14.44
CA LEU A 25 -7.56 13.64 -13.47
C LEU A 25 -8.94 13.58 -14.13
N SER A 26 -9.93 13.26 -13.31
CA SER A 26 -11.35 13.47 -13.55
C SER A 26 -11.96 13.99 -12.26
N ASP A 27 -13.14 14.60 -12.34
CA ASP A 27 -13.81 15.27 -11.21
C ASP A 27 -13.92 14.43 -9.93
N ALA A 28 -13.86 13.09 -10.03
CA ALA A 28 -13.95 12.18 -8.90
C ALA A 28 -12.77 11.18 -8.78
N SER A 29 -11.85 11.13 -9.74
CA SER A 29 -10.83 10.05 -9.76
C SER A 29 -9.49 10.47 -10.37
N ARG A 30 -8.43 9.80 -9.90
CA ARG A 30 -7.07 9.94 -10.40
C ARG A 30 -6.68 8.65 -11.13
N LEU A 31 -6.62 8.72 -12.45
CA LEU A 31 -6.06 7.64 -13.28
C LEU A 31 -4.55 7.81 -13.35
N VAL A 32 -3.81 6.74 -13.12
CA VAL A 32 -2.35 6.72 -13.22
C VAL A 32 -1.93 5.62 -14.18
N ILE A 33 -1.26 6.06 -15.23
CA ILE A 33 -0.81 5.21 -16.30
C ILE A 33 0.68 4.99 -16.06
N LYS A 34 1.04 3.78 -15.67
CA LYS A 34 2.44 3.39 -15.47
C LYS A 34 2.95 2.75 -16.76
N PRO A 35 4.12 3.17 -17.28
CA PRO A 35 4.71 2.57 -18.48
C PRO A 35 5.40 1.22 -18.20
N ARG A 36 4.98 0.53 -17.15
CA ARG A 36 5.45 -0.78 -16.71
C ARG A 36 4.26 -1.62 -16.26
N SER A 37 4.49 -2.90 -15.97
CA SER A 37 3.47 -3.76 -15.37
C SER A 37 3.03 -3.20 -14.02
N ALA A 38 1.73 -3.27 -13.73
CA ALA A 38 1.16 -3.03 -12.40
C ALA A 38 0.81 -4.34 -11.67
N PHE A 39 1.46 -5.44 -12.06
CA PHE A 39 1.18 -6.77 -11.56
C PHE A 39 1.36 -6.86 -10.04
N TRP A 40 2.44 -6.29 -9.48
CA TRP A 40 2.69 -6.35 -8.04
C TRP A 40 1.68 -5.54 -7.24
N GLU A 41 1.35 -4.33 -7.71
CA GLU A 41 0.34 -3.50 -7.07
C GLU A 41 -1.03 -4.18 -7.11
N TRP A 42 -1.38 -4.84 -8.22
CA TRP A 42 -2.59 -5.65 -8.31
C TRP A 42 -2.55 -6.87 -7.39
N LEU A 43 -1.46 -7.63 -7.40
CA LEU A 43 -1.33 -8.87 -6.65
C LEU A 43 -1.39 -8.63 -5.13
N PHE A 44 -0.71 -7.60 -4.64
CA PHE A 44 -0.61 -7.33 -3.20
C PHE A 44 -1.64 -6.34 -2.66
N PHE A 45 -2.12 -5.40 -3.49
CA PHE A 45 -2.99 -4.32 -2.99
C PHE A 45 -4.27 -4.14 -3.81
N GLY A 46 -4.48 -4.96 -4.84
CA GLY A 46 -5.64 -4.91 -5.71
C GLY A 46 -6.93 -5.36 -5.03
N GLN A 47 -8.05 -4.67 -5.33
CA GLN A 47 -9.38 -5.06 -4.89
C GLN A 47 -9.80 -6.46 -5.37
N ASN A 48 -9.25 -6.93 -6.48
CA ASN A 48 -9.50 -8.27 -7.01
C ASN A 48 -8.25 -9.16 -6.90
N SER A 49 -7.39 -8.88 -5.93
CA SER A 49 -6.20 -9.69 -5.65
C SER A 49 -6.60 -11.11 -5.19
N PRO A 50 -5.90 -12.16 -5.64
CA PRO A 50 -6.05 -13.50 -5.07
C PRO A 50 -5.68 -13.54 -3.58
N ILE A 51 -4.73 -12.70 -3.13
CA ILE A 51 -4.34 -12.59 -1.71
C ILE A 51 -5.51 -12.01 -0.89
N ARG A 52 -6.24 -11.02 -1.42
CA ARG A 52 -7.47 -10.53 -0.78
C ARG A 52 -8.50 -11.65 -0.64
N SER A 53 -8.75 -12.40 -1.71
CA SER A 53 -9.70 -13.52 -1.68
C SER A 53 -9.30 -14.60 -0.67
N ALA A 54 -8.00 -14.81 -0.47
CA ALA A 54 -7.47 -15.73 0.53
C ALA A 54 -7.71 -15.24 1.96
N LEU A 55 -7.26 -14.02 2.26
CA LEU A 55 -7.33 -13.41 3.58
C LEU A 55 -8.76 -13.01 4.02
N GLY A 56 -9.63 -12.72 3.05
CA GLY A 56 -11.03 -12.34 3.27
C GLY A 56 -11.21 -10.84 3.50
N ASP A 57 -12.47 -10.38 3.40
CA ASP A 57 -12.82 -8.95 3.51
C ASP A 57 -12.63 -8.37 4.92
N SER A 58 -12.43 -9.22 5.93
CA SER A 58 -12.15 -8.81 7.31
C SER A 58 -10.67 -8.58 7.60
N PHE A 59 -9.77 -8.86 6.65
CA PHE A 59 -8.33 -8.65 6.84
C PHE A 59 -8.02 -7.16 6.93
N LEU A 60 -7.66 -6.73 8.15
CA LEU A 60 -7.52 -5.34 8.56
C LEU A 60 -8.81 -4.54 8.38
N ALA A 61 -9.41 -4.10 9.50
CA ALA A 61 -10.79 -3.64 9.58
C ALA A 61 -11.17 -2.62 8.49
N GLY A 62 -12.35 -2.78 7.89
CA GLY A 62 -12.95 -1.84 6.95
C GLY A 62 -13.11 -2.38 5.52
N LYS A 63 -14.01 -1.77 4.75
CA LYS A 63 -14.23 -2.13 3.34
C LYS A 63 -12.93 -1.92 2.56
N ASN A 64 -12.37 -3.02 2.05
CA ASN A 64 -11.15 -3.09 1.25
C ASN A 64 -9.80 -2.92 1.99
N GLY A 65 -9.70 -3.05 3.32
CA GLY A 65 -8.44 -3.13 4.11
C GLY A 65 -7.20 -2.44 3.49
N VAL A 66 -6.12 -3.20 3.26
CA VAL A 66 -4.96 -2.80 2.43
C VAL A 66 -5.21 -2.97 0.91
N PHE A 67 -6.27 -3.70 0.56
CA PHE A 67 -6.67 -4.07 -0.81
C PHE A 67 -7.55 -3.03 -1.50
N GLY A 68 -7.27 -1.74 -1.32
CA GLY A 68 -8.09 -0.67 -1.86
C GLY A 68 -7.79 -0.30 -3.32
N LEU A 69 -6.76 -0.86 -3.94
CA LEU A 69 -6.30 -0.45 -5.26
C LEU A 69 -7.18 -1.02 -6.38
N GLN A 70 -7.65 -0.17 -7.29
CA GLN A 70 -8.34 -0.64 -8.49
C GLN A 70 -7.36 -0.68 -9.68
N VAL A 71 -6.90 -1.87 -10.04
CA VAL A 71 -6.07 -2.06 -11.23
C VAL A 71 -6.96 -2.48 -12.40
N ILE A 72 -6.94 -1.68 -13.47
CA ILE A 72 -7.78 -1.93 -14.66
C ILE A 72 -7.11 -2.94 -15.60
N SER A 73 -5.79 -2.86 -15.73
CA SER A 73 -5.02 -3.71 -16.65
C SER A 73 -3.59 -3.88 -16.16
N CYS A 74 -3.11 -5.12 -16.16
CA CYS A 74 -1.72 -5.51 -15.84
C CYS A 74 -0.91 -5.91 -17.09
N LYS A 75 -1.34 -5.50 -18.29
CA LYS A 75 -0.70 -5.94 -19.54
C LYS A 75 0.77 -5.48 -19.64
N PRO A 76 1.66 -6.31 -20.22
CA PRO A 76 3.03 -5.90 -20.53
C PRO A 76 3.01 -4.66 -21.44
N HIS A 77 3.89 -3.70 -21.14
CA HIS A 77 4.12 -2.45 -21.89
C HIS A 77 3.10 -1.32 -21.75
N LEU A 78 1.92 -1.53 -21.17
CA LEU A 78 0.91 -0.50 -20.85
C LEU A 78 -0.03 -0.99 -19.73
N SER A 79 0.32 -0.70 -18.47
CA SER A 79 -0.61 -0.93 -17.36
C SER A 79 -1.35 0.35 -16.97
N GLN A 80 -2.62 0.18 -16.63
CA GLN A 80 -3.49 1.28 -16.19
C GLN A 80 -3.94 0.98 -14.78
N VAL A 81 -3.51 1.83 -13.85
CA VAL A 81 -3.87 1.77 -12.45
C VAL A 81 -4.82 2.93 -12.18
N VAL A 82 -6.02 2.63 -11.68
CA VAL A 82 -6.95 3.68 -11.27
C VAL A 82 -6.92 3.83 -9.76
N TYR A 83 -6.56 5.03 -9.33
CA TYR A 83 -6.76 5.45 -7.96
C TYR A 83 -8.11 6.17 -7.88
N LEU A 84 -9.15 5.41 -7.55
CA LEU A 84 -10.43 5.98 -7.14
C LEU A 84 -10.29 6.52 -5.72
N GLU A 85 -9.70 7.71 -5.51
CA GLU A 85 -10.12 8.68 -4.48
C GLU A 85 -9.13 9.82 -4.29
N ARG A 86 -9.73 10.94 -3.89
CA ARG A 86 -9.12 12.18 -3.42
C ARG A 86 -8.17 11.88 -2.25
N GLN A 87 -6.93 12.37 -2.33
CA GLN A 87 -6.12 12.55 -1.11
C GLN A 87 -6.97 13.35 -0.12
N VAL A 88 -7.19 12.81 1.07
CA VAL A 88 -7.71 13.60 2.19
C VAL A 88 -6.49 13.97 3.02
N PRO A 89 -5.90 15.16 2.81
CA PRO A 89 -4.74 15.59 3.54
C PRO A 89 -5.20 16.06 4.92
N SER A 90 -5.49 15.13 5.80
CA SER A 90 -5.61 15.45 7.21
C SER A 90 -5.12 14.28 8.03
N THR A 91 -3.95 14.45 8.63
CA THR A 91 -3.54 13.66 9.79
C THR A 91 -4.71 13.60 10.77
N PRO A 92 -5.13 12.40 11.22
CA PRO A 92 -6.23 12.29 12.17
C PRO A 92 -5.90 13.11 13.42
N LYS A 93 -6.81 14.01 13.82
CA LYS A 93 -6.66 14.79 15.07
C LYS A 93 -7.42 14.17 16.24
N ASN A 94 -8.41 13.33 15.96
CA ASN A 94 -9.17 12.63 16.98
C ASN A 94 -8.33 11.43 17.49
N PRO A 95 -8.10 11.29 18.81
CA PRO A 95 -7.32 10.18 19.38
C PRO A 95 -7.79 8.80 18.92
N ASN A 96 -9.10 8.56 18.81
CA ASN A 96 -9.63 7.28 18.36
C ASN A 96 -9.27 7.00 16.90
N LEU A 97 -9.29 8.03 16.04
CA LEU A 97 -8.88 7.90 14.64
C LEU A 97 -7.36 7.73 14.50
N VAL A 98 -6.57 8.30 15.41
CA VAL A 98 -5.12 8.06 15.48
C VAL A 98 -4.84 6.60 15.83
N GLN A 99 -5.49 6.07 16.86
CA GLN A 99 -5.36 4.67 17.26
C GLN A 99 -5.79 3.71 16.14
N GLU A 100 -6.93 3.98 15.49
CA GLU A 100 -7.38 3.19 14.35
C GLU A 100 -6.37 3.25 13.19
N PHE A 101 -5.84 4.44 12.89
CA PHE A 101 -4.78 4.58 11.90
C PHE A 101 -3.54 3.76 12.25
N LEU A 102 -3.07 3.84 13.49
CA LEU A 102 -1.88 3.13 13.95
C LEU A 102 -2.08 1.62 13.93
N TYR A 103 -3.27 1.15 14.26
CA TYR A 103 -3.64 -0.26 14.12
C TYR A 103 -3.59 -0.71 12.65
N GLN A 104 -4.17 0.05 11.73
CA GLN A 104 -4.10 -0.23 10.30
C GLN A 104 -2.64 -0.17 9.78
N TYR A 105 -1.86 0.77 10.31
CA TYR A 105 -0.45 0.95 9.99
C TYR A 105 0.40 -0.24 10.42
N GLY A 106 0.21 -0.72 11.67
CA GLY A 106 0.85 -1.93 12.17
C GLY A 106 0.50 -3.15 11.32
N GLY A 107 -0.77 -3.25 10.91
CA GLY A 107 -1.23 -4.28 9.98
C GLY A 107 -0.53 -4.24 8.62
N LEU A 108 -0.41 -3.06 8.03
CA LEU A 108 0.33 -2.85 6.78
C LEU A 108 1.82 -3.21 6.95
N LEU A 109 2.43 -2.86 8.07
CA LEU A 109 3.82 -3.21 8.37
C LEU A 109 4.04 -4.73 8.41
N ALA A 110 3.17 -5.46 9.11
CA ALA A 110 3.22 -6.92 9.14
C ALA A 110 3.02 -7.53 7.75
N TYR A 111 2.03 -7.02 7.00
CA TYR A 111 1.75 -7.46 5.65
C TYR A 111 2.97 -7.27 4.72
N ALA A 112 3.55 -6.07 4.71
CA ALA A 112 4.74 -5.76 3.92
C ALA A 112 5.93 -6.62 4.35
N TYR A 113 6.15 -6.79 5.65
CA TYR A 113 7.24 -7.62 6.16
C TYR A 113 7.13 -9.08 5.73
N VAL A 114 5.95 -9.70 5.90
CA VAL A 114 5.75 -11.12 5.56
C VAL A 114 5.93 -11.40 4.07
N PHE A 115 5.50 -10.48 3.21
CA PHE A 115 5.65 -10.62 1.76
C PHE A 115 6.97 -10.05 1.22
N GLY A 116 7.88 -9.61 2.09
CA GLY A 116 9.17 -9.05 1.68
C GLY A 116 9.04 -7.81 0.80
N ILE A 117 8.04 -6.96 1.08
CA ILE A 117 7.80 -5.73 0.32
C ILE A 117 8.71 -4.63 0.87
N GLU A 118 9.61 -4.15 0.03
CA GLU A 118 10.56 -3.09 0.38
C GLU A 118 10.19 -1.77 -0.32
N ASP A 119 10.95 -0.72 -0.02
CA ASP A 119 10.87 0.54 -0.77
C ASP A 119 9.53 1.29 -0.64
N LEU A 120 8.83 1.13 0.51
CA LEU A 120 7.56 1.80 0.79
C LEU A 120 7.78 3.18 1.43
N HIS A 121 8.33 4.10 0.65
CA HIS A 121 8.48 5.50 1.05
C HIS A 121 7.15 6.26 1.03
N ILE A 122 7.18 7.50 1.51
CA ILE A 122 5.98 8.36 1.56
C ILE A 122 5.32 8.57 0.20
N GLU A 123 6.08 8.61 -0.89
CA GLU A 123 5.59 8.77 -2.27
C GLU A 123 4.89 7.51 -2.81
N ASN A 124 5.21 6.33 -2.27
CA ASN A 124 4.58 5.05 -2.61
C ASN A 124 3.24 4.86 -1.89
N LEU A 125 2.83 5.82 -1.07
CA LEU A 125 1.68 5.73 -0.16
C LEU A 125 0.71 6.88 -0.40
N VAL A 126 -0.59 6.58 -0.28
CA VAL A 126 -1.65 7.58 -0.30
C VAL A 126 -2.53 7.40 0.93
N GLN A 127 -2.63 8.44 1.74
CA GLN A 127 -3.57 8.44 2.86
C GLN A 127 -5.02 8.48 2.37
N ARG A 128 -5.82 7.53 2.85
CA ARG A 128 -7.25 7.39 2.60
C ARG A 128 -8.01 7.30 3.92
N GLY A 129 -8.55 8.43 4.37
CA GLY A 129 -9.17 8.52 5.70
C GLY A 129 -8.16 8.16 6.79
N ASN A 130 -8.41 7.05 7.49
CA ASN A 130 -7.62 6.52 8.59
C ASN A 130 -6.67 5.38 8.19
N ARG A 131 -6.39 5.17 6.91
CA ARG A 131 -5.42 4.17 6.45
C ARG A 131 -4.46 4.71 5.40
N LEU A 132 -3.38 3.97 5.17
CA LEU A 132 -2.51 4.18 4.01
C LEU A 132 -2.81 3.13 2.94
N GLN A 133 -2.92 3.59 1.71
CA GLN A 133 -2.97 2.73 0.53
C GLN A 133 -1.59 2.73 -0.12
N VAL A 134 -0.99 1.55 -0.26
CA VAL A 134 0.19 1.39 -1.12
C VAL A 134 -0.27 1.54 -2.56
N VAL A 135 0.33 2.49 -3.26
CA VAL A 135 0.04 2.83 -4.64
C VAL A 135 1.15 2.40 -5.58
N ASP A 136 2.32 2.11 -5.04
CA ASP A 136 3.46 1.71 -5.81
C ASP A 136 4.27 0.63 -5.09
N VAL A 137 4.60 -0.42 -5.83
CA VAL A 137 5.27 -1.61 -5.33
C VAL A 137 6.32 -2.01 -6.35
N GLU A 138 7.59 -1.86 -5.96
CA GLU A 138 8.73 -2.13 -6.85
C GLU A 138 9.49 -3.38 -6.44
N VAL A 139 9.60 -3.61 -5.13
CA VAL A 139 10.37 -4.71 -4.56
C VAL A 139 9.44 -5.57 -3.70
N VAL A 140 9.40 -6.87 -3.99
CA VAL A 140 8.61 -7.88 -3.27
C VAL A 140 9.44 -9.15 -3.09
N PHE A 141 9.06 -10.01 -2.15
CA PHE A 141 9.79 -11.23 -1.79
C PHE A 141 11.25 -11.00 -1.37
N GLY A 142 11.55 -9.79 -0.89
CA GLY A 142 12.80 -9.47 -0.23
C GLY A 142 13.00 -10.28 1.04
N ASN A 143 14.25 -10.68 1.31
CA ASN A 143 14.60 -11.37 2.55
C ASN A 143 14.84 -10.35 3.67
N LEU A 144 13.73 -9.85 4.23
CA LEU A 144 13.77 -8.85 5.29
C LEU A 144 14.19 -9.47 6.62
N CYS A 145 15.24 -8.93 7.22
CA CYS A 145 15.68 -9.26 8.59
C CYS A 145 14.92 -8.47 9.65
N LEU A 146 14.46 -7.26 9.31
CA LEU A 146 13.81 -6.31 10.22
C LEU A 146 12.61 -5.64 9.53
N PRO A 147 11.49 -5.39 10.24
CA PRO A 147 10.34 -4.68 9.68
C PRO A 147 10.66 -3.29 9.12
N ASN A 148 11.65 -2.58 9.67
CA ASN A 148 12.04 -1.25 9.20
C ASN A 148 12.64 -1.25 7.79
N GLN A 149 13.10 -2.40 7.29
CA GLN A 149 13.59 -2.53 5.91
C GLN A 149 12.46 -2.38 4.86
N THR A 150 11.20 -2.38 5.28
CA THR A 150 10.06 -2.00 4.42
C THR A 150 10.05 -0.52 4.05
N HIS A 151 10.83 0.35 4.73
CA HIS A 151 10.79 1.82 4.67
C HIS A 151 9.49 2.47 5.21
N LEU A 152 8.59 1.69 5.80
CA LEU A 152 7.48 2.21 6.59
C LEU A 152 7.96 2.85 7.90
N PHE A 153 9.06 2.35 8.47
CA PHE A 153 9.72 2.97 9.62
C PHE A 153 11.11 3.50 9.24
N PRO A 154 11.63 4.50 9.97
CA PRO A 154 13.01 4.94 9.81
C PRO A 154 14.01 3.79 9.96
N LEU A 155 15.00 3.74 9.08
CA LEU A 155 16.15 2.84 9.14
C LEU A 155 17.39 3.56 8.58
N GLY A 156 18.51 3.49 9.29
CA GLY A 156 19.76 4.13 8.86
C GLY A 156 19.61 5.64 8.69
N ASN A 157 19.77 6.12 7.45
CA ASN A 157 19.70 7.55 7.12
C ASN A 157 18.28 8.05 6.77
N LEU A 158 17.28 7.17 6.75
CA LEU A 158 15.90 7.57 6.46
C LEU A 158 15.30 8.34 7.65
N THR A 159 14.81 9.53 7.37
CA THR A 159 14.07 10.35 8.34
C THR A 159 12.58 9.99 8.37
N TRP A 160 11.87 10.38 9.43
CA TRP A 160 10.41 10.21 9.51
C TRP A 160 9.66 10.80 8.31
N SER A 161 10.11 11.92 7.77
CA SER A 161 9.48 12.56 6.60
C SER A 161 9.62 11.77 5.30
N GLN A 162 10.55 10.82 5.24
CA GLN A 162 10.81 9.99 4.06
C GLN A 162 10.13 8.61 4.14
N THR A 163 9.58 8.26 5.30
CA THR A 163 8.96 6.94 5.53
C THR A 163 7.44 7.05 5.47
N GLY A 164 6.76 5.90 5.43
CA GLY A 164 5.29 5.87 5.51
C GLY A 164 4.69 6.56 6.74
N LEU A 165 5.45 6.63 7.85
CA LEU A 165 5.03 7.37 9.04
C LEU A 165 5.09 8.88 8.89
N GLY A 166 5.76 9.43 7.87
CA GLY A 166 5.82 10.87 7.62
C GLY A 166 4.44 11.54 7.51
N HIS A 167 3.41 10.78 7.13
CA HIS A 167 2.01 11.22 7.13
C HIS A 167 1.47 11.62 8.51
N LEU A 168 2.04 11.11 9.60
CA LEU A 168 1.55 11.36 10.96
C LEU A 168 2.18 12.56 11.67
N LYS A 169 3.17 13.27 11.09
CA LYS A 169 3.89 14.40 11.74
C LYS A 169 4.25 14.08 13.21
N VAL A 170 5.04 13.02 13.36
CA VAL A 170 4.88 11.95 14.38
C VAL A 170 5.50 12.20 15.75
N ASN A 171 6.16 13.33 16.00
CA ASN A 171 7.02 13.45 17.18
C ASN A 171 6.27 13.28 18.53
N SER A 172 4.96 13.51 18.58
CA SER A 172 4.13 13.32 19.78
C SER A 172 3.17 12.13 19.70
N VAL A 173 3.15 11.36 18.60
CA VAL A 173 2.18 10.25 18.46
C VAL A 173 2.62 9.04 19.28
N PHE A 174 3.92 8.75 19.33
CA PHE A 174 4.46 7.60 20.05
C PHE A 174 4.77 7.88 21.53
N SER A 175 4.52 9.08 22.05
CA SER A 175 4.68 9.36 23.48
C SER A 175 3.57 8.75 24.33
N GLU A 176 2.41 8.47 23.73
CA GLU A 176 1.27 7.86 24.40
C GLU A 176 1.32 6.33 24.30
N PRO A 177 1.36 5.57 25.42
CA PRO A 177 1.44 4.11 25.38
C PRO A 177 0.33 3.42 24.57
N ILE A 178 -0.90 3.97 24.61
CA ILE A 178 -2.05 3.45 23.88
C ILE A 178 -1.86 3.46 22.35
N ASN A 179 -1.07 4.40 21.85
CA ASN A 179 -0.76 4.50 20.42
C ASN A 179 0.22 3.40 19.98
N LEU A 180 1.22 3.10 20.82
CA LEU A 180 2.12 1.98 20.59
C LEU A 180 1.38 0.64 20.68
N GLU A 181 0.50 0.48 21.68
CA GLU A 181 -0.34 -0.70 21.83
C GLU A 181 -1.21 -0.94 20.59
N SER A 182 -1.84 0.11 20.06
CA SER A 182 -2.65 0.03 18.84
C SER A 182 -1.82 -0.45 17.64
N LEU A 183 -0.62 0.10 17.45
CA LEU A 183 0.29 -0.29 16.37
C LEU A 183 0.73 -1.75 16.49
N LEU A 184 1.17 -2.17 17.68
CA LEU A 184 1.61 -3.54 17.92
C LEU A 184 0.46 -4.54 17.78
N SER A 185 -0.73 -4.18 18.24
CA SER A 185 -1.94 -5.01 18.09
C SER A 185 -2.28 -5.25 16.63
N GLY A 186 -2.22 -4.20 15.80
CA GLY A 186 -2.43 -4.32 14.35
C GLY A 186 -1.41 -5.23 13.68
N TYR A 187 -0.12 -5.07 14.04
CA TYR A 187 0.97 -5.90 13.53
C TYR A 187 0.80 -7.38 13.88
N LEU A 188 0.55 -7.68 15.15
CA LEU A 188 0.39 -9.06 15.62
C LEU A 188 -0.85 -9.71 15.01
N HIS A 189 -1.97 -9.00 14.97
CA HIS A 189 -3.21 -9.54 14.41
C HIS A 189 -3.06 -9.85 12.92
N ALA A 190 -2.48 -8.96 12.12
CA ALA A 190 -2.22 -9.23 10.70
C ALA A 190 -1.28 -10.43 10.51
N SER A 191 -0.21 -10.52 11.30
CA SER A 191 0.75 -11.63 11.24
C SER A 191 0.06 -12.97 11.50
N ILE A 192 -0.79 -13.04 12.52
CA ILE A 192 -1.57 -14.24 12.85
C ILE A 192 -2.52 -14.60 11.71
N GLN A 193 -3.30 -13.64 11.20
CA GLN A 193 -4.24 -13.90 10.10
C GLN A 193 -3.53 -14.38 8.83
N ILE A 194 -2.38 -13.82 8.48
CA ILE A 194 -1.59 -14.27 7.32
C ILE A 194 -1.10 -15.70 7.55
N SER A 195 -0.58 -16.01 8.73
CA SER A 195 -0.13 -17.35 9.10
C SER A 195 -1.26 -18.39 8.99
N GLU A 196 -2.43 -18.10 9.58
CA GLU A 196 -3.61 -18.96 9.57
C GLU A 196 -4.19 -19.20 8.17
N LYS A 197 -3.93 -18.30 7.22
CA LYS A 197 -4.42 -18.37 5.83
C LYS A 197 -3.32 -18.71 4.82
N SER A 198 -2.12 -19.04 5.27
CA SER A 198 -0.94 -19.29 4.43
C SER A 198 -1.21 -20.29 3.30
N GLU A 199 -1.80 -21.45 3.59
CA GLU A 199 -2.15 -22.45 2.55
C GLU A 199 -3.11 -21.91 1.49
N LYS A 200 -4.12 -21.13 1.92
CA LYS A 200 -5.09 -20.53 1.01
C LYS A 200 -4.46 -19.42 0.16
N ILE A 201 -3.53 -18.67 0.73
CA ILE A 201 -2.73 -17.68 0.01
C ILE A 201 -1.90 -18.39 -1.06
N LEU A 202 -1.14 -19.43 -0.69
CA LEU A 202 -0.32 -20.21 -1.61
C LEU A 202 -1.15 -20.82 -2.74
N SER A 203 -2.29 -21.43 -2.42
CA SER A 203 -3.21 -21.96 -3.42
C SER A 203 -3.76 -20.88 -4.37
N GLY A 204 -4.03 -19.67 -3.86
CA GLY A 204 -4.47 -18.54 -4.67
C GLY A 204 -3.37 -17.97 -5.59
N LEU A 205 -2.10 -18.18 -5.24
CA LEU A 205 -0.94 -17.75 -6.02
C LEU A 205 -0.52 -18.75 -7.10
N GLU A 206 -0.87 -20.03 -6.97
CA GLU A 206 -0.46 -21.09 -7.91
C GLU A 206 -0.77 -20.78 -9.40
N PRO A 207 -1.93 -20.20 -9.77
CA PRO A 207 -2.20 -19.85 -11.16
C PRO A 207 -1.24 -18.80 -11.75
N TYR A 208 -0.49 -18.09 -10.90
CA TYR A 208 0.42 -16.99 -11.28
C TYR A 208 1.89 -17.38 -11.11
N ARG A 209 2.18 -18.66 -10.90
CA ARG A 209 3.54 -19.14 -10.61
C ARG A 209 4.55 -18.71 -11.69
N GLY A 210 4.13 -18.67 -12.96
CA GLY A 210 5.01 -18.26 -14.07
C GLY A 210 5.40 -16.78 -14.04
N GLU A 211 4.60 -15.93 -13.41
CA GLU A 211 4.87 -14.51 -13.20
C GLU A 211 5.66 -14.23 -11.92
N LEU A 212 5.82 -15.24 -11.04
CA LEU A 212 6.55 -15.13 -9.77
C LEU A 212 8.02 -15.57 -9.86
N THR A 213 8.41 -16.22 -10.96
CA THR A 213 9.77 -16.75 -11.23
C THR A 213 10.50 -15.94 -12.28
#